data_AF-A0A924YJC4-F1
#
_entry.id   AF-A0A924YJC4-F1
#
_cell.length_a   1.000
_cell.length_b   1.000
_cell.length_c   1.000
_cell.angle_alpha   90.00
_cell.angle_beta   90.00
_cell.angle_gamma   90.00
#
_symmetry.space_group_name_H-M   'P 1'
#
loop_
_entity.id
_entity.type
_entity.pdbx_description
1 polymer ?
#
loop_
_entity_poly.entity_id
_entity_poly.type
_entity_poly.pdbx_seq_one_letter_code
_entity_poly.pdbx_strand_id
1 'polypeptide(L)'
;VQMGAMELHPWGSRAESLEFADYLVFDLDPGPRVTWKSVIAAARLLRDELRKVDLQAFVRTSGGKGLHVVTPLMPGVDWDSAKQLAKTIAAVVAAREPNKYVTVMTKSKRPGRIFIDYLRNGRGATAIANYSTRARPGGPVATPLRWSELASITSGSQFTVADIKQRLAQLRNDPWKDFRLPAQ
;
A
#
# COMPACT_ATOMS: atom_id res chain seq x y z
N VAL A 1 2.82 -3.26 22.70
CA VAL A 1 1.82 -4.27 23.11
C VAL A 1 1.46 -4.17 24.59
N GLN A 2 2.41 -4.27 25.53
CA GLN A 2 2.14 -4.14 26.99
C GLN A 2 1.34 -2.87 27.35
N MET A 3 1.64 -1.74 26.69
CA MET A 3 0.92 -0.47 26.87
C MET A 3 -0.35 -0.35 26.00
N GLY A 4 -0.94 -1.46 25.54
CA GLY A 4 -2.18 -1.48 24.74
C GLY A 4 -2.03 -1.19 23.24
N ALA A 5 -0.82 -0.90 22.72
CA ALA A 5 -0.62 -0.65 21.29
C ALA A 5 -0.92 -1.89 20.42
N MET A 6 -1.85 -1.74 19.46
CA MET A 6 -2.30 -2.79 18.53
C MET A 6 -1.93 -2.55 17.08
N GLU A 7 -1.69 -1.31 16.65
CA GLU A 7 -1.28 -1.02 15.26
C GLU A 7 0.02 -0.20 15.29
N LEU A 8 0.95 -0.50 14.39
CA LEU A 8 2.20 0.22 14.23
C LEU A 8 2.18 0.90 12.86
N HIS A 9 2.24 2.24 12.86
CA HIS A 9 2.21 3.05 11.65
C HIS A 9 3.48 3.91 11.59
N PRO A 10 4.58 3.41 11.01
CA PRO A 10 5.80 4.19 10.85
C PRO A 10 5.61 5.32 9.83
N TRP A 11 6.49 6.31 9.93
CA TRP A 11 6.69 7.30 8.87
C TRP A 11 7.31 6.64 7.64
N GLY A 12 7.20 7.30 6.49
CA GLY A 12 7.91 6.92 5.27
C GLY A 12 9.41 7.21 5.27
N SER A 13 10.03 7.36 6.44
CA SER A 13 11.44 7.73 6.61
C SER A 13 12.10 6.98 7.77
N ARG A 14 13.43 6.90 7.72
CA ARG A 14 14.31 6.43 8.80
C ARG A 14 14.51 7.53 9.85
N ALA A 15 14.77 7.09 11.09
CA ALA A 15 14.98 8.00 12.22
C ALA A 15 16.20 8.92 12.02
N GLU A 16 17.20 8.44 11.28
CA GLU A 16 18.43 9.16 10.99
C GLU A 16 18.26 10.21 9.87
N SER A 17 17.13 10.20 9.14
CA SER A 17 16.91 11.02 7.94
C SER A 17 15.43 11.44 7.80
N LEU A 18 14.89 12.07 8.84
CA LEU A 18 13.45 12.39 8.93
C LEU A 18 12.91 13.34 7.85
N GLU A 19 13.77 14.15 7.24
CA GLU A 19 13.37 15.15 6.23
C GLU A 19 13.32 14.60 4.80
N PHE A 20 13.71 13.33 4.61
CA PHE A 20 13.70 12.67 3.31
C PHE A 20 12.86 11.39 3.35
N ALA A 21 12.02 11.20 2.34
CA ALA A 21 11.19 10.01 2.18
C ALA A 21 12.02 8.85 1.61
N ASP A 22 11.93 7.67 2.24
CA ASP A 22 12.57 6.43 1.79
C ASP A 22 11.68 5.63 0.83
N TYR A 23 10.36 5.83 0.86
CA TYR A 23 9.41 5.10 0.02
C TYR A 23 8.07 5.84 -0.11
N LEU A 24 7.34 5.54 -1.18
CA LEU A 24 5.95 5.97 -1.37
C LEU A 24 4.98 4.84 -1.05
N VAL A 25 3.80 5.19 -0.55
CA VAL A 25 2.66 4.31 -0.31
C VAL A 25 1.44 4.85 -1.06
N PHE A 26 0.81 3.98 -1.84
CA PHE A 26 -0.50 4.17 -2.44
C PHE A 26 -1.49 3.24 -1.72
N ASP A 27 -2.41 3.81 -0.96
CA ASP A 27 -3.46 3.08 -0.26
C ASP A 27 -4.72 2.99 -1.13
N LEU A 28 -5.06 1.78 -1.57
CA LEU A 28 -6.23 1.52 -2.41
C LEU A 28 -7.45 1.30 -1.52
N ASP A 29 -8.26 2.33 -1.37
CA ASP A 29 -9.45 2.31 -0.53
C ASP A 29 -10.73 2.14 -1.38
N PRO A 30 -11.27 0.91 -1.51
CA PRO A 30 -12.45 0.64 -2.32
C PRO A 30 -13.70 1.26 -1.69
N GLY A 31 -14.43 2.04 -2.49
CA GLY A 31 -15.77 2.49 -2.14
C GLY A 31 -16.80 1.36 -2.11
N PRO A 32 -18.03 1.65 -1.67
CA PRO A 32 -19.12 0.68 -1.68
C PRO A 32 -19.34 0.11 -3.10
N ARG A 33 -19.68 -1.20 -3.16
CA ARG A 33 -19.94 -1.97 -4.40
C ARG A 33 -18.74 -2.23 -5.31
N VAL A 34 -17.53 -1.81 -4.93
CA VAL A 34 -16.31 -2.22 -5.63
C VAL A 34 -16.01 -3.68 -5.32
N THR A 35 -15.76 -4.48 -6.36
CA THR A 35 -15.39 -5.89 -6.21
C THR A 35 -13.92 -6.04 -5.83
N TRP A 36 -13.56 -7.14 -5.15
CA TRP A 36 -12.17 -7.43 -4.84
C TRP A 36 -11.29 -7.57 -6.10
N LYS A 37 -11.84 -8.14 -7.17
CA LYS A 37 -11.17 -8.22 -8.48
C LYS A 37 -10.80 -6.83 -9.01
N SER A 38 -11.64 -5.82 -8.79
CA SER A 38 -11.34 -4.43 -9.13
C SER A 38 -10.18 -3.85 -8.30
N VAL A 39 -10.05 -4.23 -7.02
CA VAL A 39 -8.92 -3.82 -6.17
C VAL A 39 -7.60 -4.42 -6.67
N ILE A 40 -7.59 -5.71 -7.02
CA ILE A 40 -6.42 -6.36 -7.63
C ILE A 40 -6.05 -5.68 -8.96
N ALA A 41 -7.04 -5.36 -9.80
CA ALA A 41 -6.82 -4.68 -11.07
C ALA A 41 -6.20 -3.28 -10.87
N ALA A 42 -6.69 -2.52 -9.89
CA ALA A 42 -6.13 -1.21 -9.53
C ALA A 42 -4.67 -1.31 -9.05
N ALA A 43 -4.35 -2.31 -8.22
CA ALA A 43 -2.98 -2.54 -7.76
C ALA A 43 -2.02 -2.89 -8.91
N ARG A 44 -2.47 -3.71 -9.87
CA ARG A 44 -1.67 -4.03 -11.06
C ARG A 44 -1.48 -2.84 -11.97
N LEU A 45 -2.52 -2.03 -12.18
CA LEU A 45 -2.42 -0.80 -12.95
C LEU A 45 -1.42 0.19 -12.33
N LEU A 46 -1.47 0.39 -11.01
CA LEU A 46 -0.47 1.21 -10.31
C LEU A 46 0.95 0.68 -10.48
N ARG A 47 1.15 -0.64 -10.37
CA ARG A 47 2.45 -1.26 -10.65
C ARG A 47 2.94 -0.96 -12.06
N ASP A 48 2.06 -1.06 -13.04
CA ASP A 48 2.40 -0.82 -14.44
C ASP A 48 2.74 0.66 -14.70
N GLU A 49 2.05 1.61 -14.05
CA GLU A 49 2.40 3.03 -14.11
C GLU A 49 3.74 3.33 -13.43
N LEU A 50 3.99 2.75 -12.25
CA LEU A 50 5.27 2.89 -11.53
C LEU A 50 6.44 2.38 -12.36
N ARG A 51 6.27 1.23 -13.04
CA ARG A 51 7.31 0.66 -13.91
C ARG A 51 7.69 1.55 -15.09
N LYS A 52 6.79 2.41 -15.58
CA LYS A 52 7.12 3.33 -16.70
C LYS A 52 8.07 4.45 -16.31
N VAL A 53 8.23 4.68 -15.01
CA VAL A 53 9.17 5.66 -14.44
C VAL A 53 10.24 4.94 -13.62
N ASP A 54 10.53 3.69 -13.98
CA ASP A 54 11.56 2.82 -13.39
C ASP A 54 11.43 2.58 -11.88
N LEU A 55 10.23 2.77 -11.33
CA LEU A 55 9.94 2.49 -9.93
C LEU A 55 9.44 1.06 -9.71
N GLN A 56 10.17 0.31 -8.90
CA GLN A 56 9.77 -1.04 -8.51
C GLN A 56 8.62 -0.99 -7.49
N ALA A 57 7.49 -1.62 -7.82
CA ALA A 57 6.36 -1.71 -6.91
C ALA A 57 6.36 -3.02 -6.11
N PHE A 58 5.94 -2.92 -4.85
CA PHE A 58 5.68 -3.99 -3.91
C PHE A 58 4.24 -3.90 -3.42
N VAL A 59 3.65 -5.00 -2.99
CA VAL A 59 2.23 -5.04 -2.60
C VAL A 59 2.02 -5.82 -1.31
N ARG A 60 1.04 -5.37 -0.54
CA ARG A 60 0.59 -6.03 0.69
C ARG A 60 -0.90 -5.87 0.88
N THR A 61 -1.51 -6.80 1.61
CA THR A 61 -2.83 -6.58 2.19
C THR A 61 -2.75 -5.46 3.23
N SER A 62 -3.77 -4.61 3.33
CA SER A 62 -3.76 -3.55 4.37
C SER A 62 -4.21 -4.06 5.75
N GLY A 63 -4.74 -5.27 5.83
CA GLY A 63 -5.51 -5.77 6.98
C GLY A 63 -6.92 -5.16 7.07
N GLY A 64 -7.32 -4.37 6.07
CA GLY A 64 -8.65 -3.75 5.95
C GLY A 64 -9.35 -4.21 4.67
N LYS A 65 -9.95 -3.26 3.95
CA LYS A 65 -10.72 -3.54 2.72
C LYS A 65 -9.86 -3.55 1.45
N GLY A 66 -8.61 -3.10 1.54
CA GLY A 66 -7.80 -2.71 0.39
C GLY A 66 -6.42 -3.35 0.34
N LEU A 67 -5.62 -2.83 -0.58
CA LEU A 67 -4.21 -3.17 -0.77
C LEU A 67 -3.38 -1.90 -0.61
N HIS A 68 -2.14 -2.04 -0.15
CA HIS A 68 -1.14 -0.99 -0.29
C HIS A 68 -0.16 -1.39 -1.39
N VAL A 69 0.08 -0.48 -2.33
CA VAL A 69 1.19 -0.56 -3.28
C VAL A 69 2.29 0.37 -2.76
N VAL A 70 3.51 -0.14 -2.63
CA VAL A 70 4.64 0.57 -2.01
C VAL A 70 5.82 0.54 -2.96
N THR A 71 6.52 1.65 -3.13
CA THR A 71 7.74 1.72 -3.95
C THR A 71 8.85 2.39 -3.15
N PRO A 72 10.06 1.82 -3.09
CA PRO A 72 11.21 2.52 -2.51
C PRO A 72 11.57 3.74 -3.37
N LEU A 73 12.24 4.70 -2.74
CA LEU A 73 12.84 5.87 -3.38
C LEU A 73 14.35 5.84 -3.17
N MET A 74 15.07 6.58 -4.01
CA MET A 74 16.48 6.88 -3.74
C MET A 74 16.59 7.80 -2.52
N PRO A 75 17.70 7.73 -1.75
CA PRO A 75 17.96 8.65 -0.66
C PRO A 75 17.92 10.12 -1.12
N GLY A 76 17.44 11.02 -0.26
CA GLY A 76 17.46 12.46 -0.49
C GLY A 76 16.23 13.06 -1.17
N VAL A 77 15.16 12.29 -1.38
CA VAL A 77 13.89 12.82 -1.89
C VAL A 77 13.14 13.53 -0.76
N ASP A 78 12.95 14.85 -0.87
CA ASP A 78 12.18 15.61 0.11
C ASP A 78 10.68 15.27 0.07
N TRP A 79 9.97 15.58 1.15
CA TRP A 79 8.56 15.21 1.31
C TRP A 79 7.62 15.84 0.29
N ASP A 80 7.88 17.06 -0.18
CA ASP A 80 7.01 17.73 -1.15
C ASP A 80 7.17 17.10 -2.52
N SER A 81 8.41 16.80 -2.93
CA SER A 81 8.73 16.05 -4.13
C SER A 81 8.11 14.64 -4.10
N ALA A 82 8.27 13.92 -2.99
CA ALA A 82 7.68 12.59 -2.81
C ALA A 82 6.15 12.60 -2.93
N LYS A 83 5.49 13.54 -2.24
CA LYS A 83 4.03 13.70 -2.28
C LYS A 83 3.54 14.09 -3.67
N GLN A 84 4.25 14.99 -4.34
CA GLN A 84 3.88 15.45 -5.68
C GLN A 84 4.04 14.33 -6.71
N LEU A 85 5.10 13.51 -6.63
CA LEU A 85 5.27 12.33 -7.46
C LEU A 85 4.12 11.32 -7.27
N ALA A 86 3.82 10.98 -6.01
CA ALA A 86 2.70 10.08 -5.70
C ALA A 86 1.35 10.63 -6.21
N LYS A 87 1.11 11.93 -6.02
CA LYS A 87 -0.10 12.61 -6.52
C LYS A 87 -0.20 12.51 -8.05
N THR A 88 0.89 12.78 -8.76
CA THR A 88 0.93 12.72 -10.23
C THR A 88 0.62 11.32 -10.73
N ILE A 89 1.25 10.29 -10.18
CA ILE A 89 1.00 8.89 -10.55
C ILE A 89 -0.46 8.50 -10.29
N ALA A 90 -0.99 8.84 -9.10
CA ALA A 90 -2.39 8.56 -8.77
C ALA A 90 -3.35 9.29 -9.72
N ALA A 91 -3.04 10.53 -10.11
CA ALA A 91 -3.84 11.31 -11.06
C ALA A 91 -3.82 10.71 -12.47
N VAL A 92 -2.68 10.20 -12.95
CA VAL A 92 -2.58 9.49 -14.24
C VAL A 92 -3.46 8.25 -14.24
N VAL A 93 -3.42 7.44 -13.18
CA VAL A 93 -4.29 6.26 -13.06
C VAL A 93 -5.77 6.68 -13.06
N ALA A 94 -6.12 7.72 -12.30
CA ALA A 94 -7.50 8.21 -12.25
C ALA A 94 -7.99 8.81 -13.56
N ALA A 95 -7.12 9.47 -14.33
CA ALA A 95 -7.47 10.03 -15.63
C ALA A 95 -7.68 8.94 -16.70
N ARG A 96 -6.98 7.80 -16.59
CA ARG A 96 -7.15 6.65 -17.51
C ARG A 96 -8.52 5.99 -17.36
N GLU A 97 -9.00 5.82 -16.13
CA GLU A 97 -10.30 5.21 -15.86
C GLU A 97 -11.11 6.01 -14.81
N PRO A 98 -11.61 7.21 -15.15
CA PRO A 98 -12.26 8.13 -14.19
C PRO A 98 -13.57 7.60 -13.59
N ASN A 99 -14.17 6.61 -14.25
CA ASN A 99 -15.35 5.88 -13.76
C ASN A 99 -15.02 4.82 -12.72
N LYS A 100 -13.74 4.44 -12.56
CA LYS A 100 -13.29 3.41 -11.60
C LYS A 100 -12.41 3.98 -10.50
N TYR A 101 -11.73 5.09 -10.73
CA TYR A 101 -10.73 5.62 -9.80
C TYR A 101 -10.94 7.10 -9.49
N VAL A 102 -10.59 7.51 -8.28
CA VAL A 102 -10.59 8.91 -7.85
C VAL A 102 -9.37 9.20 -6.98
N THR A 103 -8.88 10.44 -7.01
CA THR A 103 -7.80 10.95 -6.14
C THR A 103 -8.27 11.97 -5.12
N VAL A 104 -9.57 12.28 -5.11
CA VAL A 104 -10.17 13.23 -4.17
C VAL A 104 -10.80 12.45 -3.02
N MET A 105 -10.47 12.87 -1.79
CA MET A 105 -10.88 12.16 -0.56
C MET A 105 -12.40 12.13 -0.35
N THR A 106 -13.17 13.05 -0.94
CA THR A 106 -14.61 13.22 -0.68
C THR A 106 -15.40 11.92 -0.86
N LYS A 107 -15.99 11.42 0.24
CA LYS A 107 -16.73 10.14 0.26
C LYS A 107 -17.88 10.08 -0.75
N SER A 108 -18.55 11.20 -1.02
CA SER A 108 -19.63 11.30 -2.02
C SER A 108 -19.17 10.93 -3.44
N LYS A 109 -17.88 11.05 -3.75
CA LYS A 109 -17.31 10.67 -5.05
C LYS A 109 -16.89 9.20 -5.12
N ARG A 110 -17.00 8.40 -4.06
CA ARG A 110 -16.48 7.01 -4.04
C ARG A 110 -17.45 5.88 -4.45
N PRO A 111 -18.79 6.04 -4.60
CA PRO A 111 -19.64 4.92 -5.00
C PRO A 111 -19.17 4.27 -6.31
N GLY A 112 -18.92 2.95 -6.29
CA GLY A 112 -18.42 2.19 -7.44
C GLY A 112 -16.97 2.50 -7.84
N ARG A 113 -16.24 3.31 -7.06
CA ARG A 113 -14.86 3.74 -7.37
C ARG A 113 -13.88 3.42 -6.25
N ILE A 114 -12.61 3.26 -6.62
CA ILE A 114 -11.49 3.10 -5.68
C ILE A 114 -10.84 4.47 -5.51
N PHE A 115 -10.69 4.90 -4.25
CA PHE A 115 -9.87 6.04 -3.92
C PHE A 115 -8.40 5.60 -3.89
N ILE A 116 -7.57 6.21 -4.73
CA ILE A 116 -6.12 6.01 -4.74
C ILE A 116 -5.53 7.05 -3.79
N ASP A 117 -5.36 6.66 -2.53
CA ASP A 117 -4.87 7.53 -1.49
C ASP A 117 -3.34 7.67 -1.56
N TYR A 118 -2.91 8.84 -2.04
CA TYR A 118 -1.50 9.25 -2.06
C TYR A 118 -1.12 10.12 -0.84
N LEU A 119 -2.06 10.42 0.07
CA LEU A 119 -1.84 11.35 1.18
C LEU A 119 -0.94 10.78 2.28
N ARG A 120 -0.57 9.50 2.17
CA ARG A 120 0.39 8.81 3.04
C ARG A 120 1.84 9.27 2.86
N ASN A 121 2.10 10.12 1.86
CA ASN A 121 3.44 10.50 1.39
C ASN A 121 3.85 11.92 1.78
N GLY A 122 3.25 12.50 2.82
CA GLY A 122 3.68 13.79 3.38
C GLY A 122 4.47 13.62 4.66
N ARG A 123 5.25 14.64 5.05
CA ARG A 123 5.94 14.68 6.34
C ARG A 123 4.95 14.44 7.49
N GLY A 124 5.26 13.52 8.39
CA GLY A 124 4.37 13.16 9.49
C GLY A 124 3.22 12.21 9.15
N ALA A 125 2.96 11.96 7.86
CA ALA A 125 1.99 10.95 7.46
C ALA A 125 2.55 9.54 7.72
N THR A 126 1.64 8.61 7.99
CA THR A 126 1.99 7.25 8.33
C THR A 126 1.15 6.25 7.53
N ALA A 127 1.70 5.05 7.38
CA ALA A 127 1.01 3.89 6.85
C ALA A 127 1.31 2.67 7.73
N ILE A 128 0.38 1.73 7.83
CA ILE A 128 0.54 0.50 8.62
C ILE A 128 1.88 -0.18 8.29
N ALA A 129 2.59 -0.74 9.27
CA ALA A 129 3.82 -1.49 9.02
C ALA A 129 3.52 -2.86 8.41
N ASN A 130 4.49 -3.43 7.68
CA ASN A 130 4.43 -4.83 7.30
C ASN A 130 4.34 -5.70 8.56
N TYR A 131 3.46 -6.69 8.53
CA TYR A 131 3.17 -7.60 9.63
C TYR A 131 2.60 -6.95 10.90
N SER A 132 2.19 -5.67 10.84
CA SER A 132 1.43 -5.08 11.94
C SER A 132 -0.03 -5.54 11.92
N THR A 133 -0.58 -5.75 13.11
CA THR A 133 -1.98 -6.07 13.34
C THR A 133 -2.88 -4.87 13.09
N ARG A 134 -4.16 -5.14 12.84
CA ARG A 134 -5.24 -4.16 12.77
C ARG A 134 -6.18 -4.35 13.96
N ALA A 135 -6.58 -3.26 14.59
CA ALA A 135 -7.57 -3.22 15.66
C ALA A 135 -8.98 -3.41 15.09
N ARG A 136 -9.23 -4.61 14.54
CA ARG A 136 -10.48 -5.03 13.89
C ARG A 136 -10.83 -6.45 14.33
N PRO A 137 -12.11 -6.86 14.26
CA PRO A 137 -12.51 -8.24 14.54
C PRO A 137 -11.65 -9.24 13.76
N GLY A 138 -11.19 -10.28 14.46
CA GLY A 138 -10.30 -11.31 13.91
C GLY A 138 -8.80 -10.96 13.92
N GLY A 139 -8.41 -9.75 14.33
CA GLY A 139 -7.01 -9.30 14.33
C GLY A 139 -6.30 -9.47 12.98
N PRO A 140 -6.79 -8.85 11.88
CA PRO A 140 -6.12 -8.91 10.59
C PRO A 140 -4.69 -8.38 10.63
N VAL A 141 -3.84 -8.86 9.73
CA VAL A 141 -2.43 -8.48 9.64
C VAL A 141 -2.15 -7.89 8.25
N ALA A 142 -1.50 -6.72 8.21
CA ALA A 142 -1.04 -6.13 6.96
C ALA A 142 0.13 -6.94 6.39
N THR A 143 -0.11 -7.70 5.32
CA THR A 143 0.77 -8.82 4.97
C THR A 143 1.39 -8.64 3.59
N PRO A 144 2.74 -8.55 3.49
CA PRO A 144 3.48 -8.57 2.22
C PRO A 144 3.13 -9.77 1.34
N LEU A 145 2.96 -9.50 0.04
CA LEU A 145 2.58 -10.48 -0.97
C LEU A 145 3.52 -10.43 -2.17
N ARG A 146 3.64 -11.55 -2.88
CA ARG A 146 4.17 -11.59 -4.25
C ARG A 146 3.11 -11.09 -5.22
N TRP A 147 3.53 -10.43 -6.30
CA TRP A 147 2.59 -10.06 -7.36
C TRP A 147 1.91 -11.27 -8.02
N SER A 148 2.61 -12.42 -8.07
CA SER A 148 2.09 -13.66 -8.64
C SER A 148 0.98 -14.32 -7.79
N GLU A 149 0.99 -14.13 -6.46
CA GLU A 149 -0.04 -14.73 -5.58
C GLU A 149 -1.30 -13.87 -5.45
N LEU A 150 -1.31 -12.62 -5.95
CA LEU A 150 -2.48 -11.73 -5.82
C LEU A 150 -3.78 -12.35 -6.37
N ALA A 151 -3.69 -13.20 -7.40
CA ALA A 151 -4.87 -13.85 -7.99
C ALA A 151 -5.57 -14.83 -7.03
N SER A 152 -4.84 -15.40 -6.06
CA SER A 152 -5.39 -16.30 -5.03
C SER A 152 -5.80 -15.57 -3.75
N ILE A 153 -5.53 -14.27 -3.64
CA ILE A 153 -5.97 -13.48 -2.49
C ILE A 153 -7.43 -13.09 -2.68
N THR A 154 -8.23 -13.24 -1.63
CA THR A 154 -9.70 -13.02 -1.66
C THR A 154 -10.15 -11.78 -0.89
N SER A 155 -9.30 -11.20 -0.02
CA SER A 155 -9.61 -9.97 0.70
C SER A 155 -8.37 -9.23 1.22
N GLY A 156 -8.54 -7.94 1.52
CA GLY A 156 -7.52 -7.10 2.16
C GLY A 156 -7.24 -7.44 3.62
N SER A 157 -8.01 -8.36 4.21
CA SER A 157 -7.88 -8.83 5.60
C SER A 157 -7.77 -10.35 5.67
N GLN A 158 -7.28 -10.99 4.60
CA GLN A 158 -7.23 -12.45 4.49
C GLN A 158 -6.37 -13.11 5.57
N PHE A 159 -5.30 -12.45 6.00
CA PHE A 159 -4.38 -12.96 6.99
C PHE A 159 -4.64 -12.32 8.35
N THR A 160 -4.54 -13.12 9.40
CA THR A 160 -4.88 -12.77 10.77
C THR A 160 -3.79 -13.20 11.74
N VAL A 161 -3.88 -12.75 12.99
CA VAL A 161 -3.00 -13.23 14.07
C VAL A 161 -3.06 -14.75 14.26
N ALA A 162 -4.15 -15.40 13.86
CA ALA A 162 -4.34 -16.84 14.00
C ALA A 162 -3.57 -17.64 12.92
N ASP A 163 -3.47 -17.12 11.70
CA ASP A 163 -2.93 -17.86 10.55
C ASP A 163 -1.58 -17.33 10.03
N ILE A 164 -1.14 -16.14 10.46
CA ILE A 164 0.06 -15.49 9.89
C ILE A 164 1.32 -16.34 10.05
N LYS A 165 1.47 -17.05 11.17
CA LYS A 165 2.61 -17.95 11.40
C LYS A 165 2.63 -19.11 10.40
N GLN A 166 1.47 -19.67 10.08
CA GLN A 166 1.34 -20.75 9.09
C GLN A 166 1.71 -20.23 7.69
N ARG A 167 1.24 -19.04 7.31
CA ARG A 167 1.65 -18.40 6.05
C ARG A 167 3.16 -18.27 5.97
N LEU A 168 3.80 -17.72 7.02
CA LEU A 168 5.25 -17.49 7.04
C LEU A 168 6.03 -18.80 6.87
N ALA A 169 5.60 -19.89 7.52
CA ALA A 169 6.23 -21.20 7.38
C ALA A 169 6.13 -21.79 5.96
N GLN A 170 5.13 -21.39 5.17
CA GLN A 170 4.94 -21.84 3.79
C GLN A 170 5.74 -21.02 2.76
N LEU A 171 6.25 -19.84 3.15
CA LEU A 171 7.02 -18.98 2.24
C LEU A 171 8.44 -19.52 2.07
N ARG A 172 8.81 -19.85 0.82
CA ARG A 172 10.20 -20.22 0.48
C ARG A 172 11.18 -19.04 0.58
N ASN A 173 10.70 -17.83 0.32
CA ASN A 173 11.49 -16.59 0.32
C ASN A 173 10.59 -15.43 0.74
N ASP A 174 11.19 -14.34 1.23
CA ASP A 174 10.49 -13.09 1.50
C ASP A 174 9.85 -12.52 0.20
N PRO A 175 8.54 -12.20 0.18
CA PRO A 175 7.91 -11.52 -0.94
C PRO A 175 8.51 -10.16 -1.29
N TRP A 176 9.12 -9.48 -0.32
CA TRP A 176 9.72 -8.15 -0.44
C TRP A 176 11.25 -8.17 -0.31
N LYS A 177 11.89 -9.32 -0.56
CA LYS A 177 13.36 -9.49 -0.44
C LYS A 177 14.20 -8.41 -1.14
N ASP A 178 13.68 -7.83 -2.22
CA ASP A 178 14.38 -6.87 -3.07
C ASP A 178 14.05 -5.41 -2.70
N PHE A 179 13.24 -5.15 -1.65
CA PHE A 179 12.72 -3.81 -1.32
C PHE A 179 13.80 -2.76 -1.03
N ARG A 180 14.95 -3.20 -0.52
CA ARG A 180 16.09 -2.32 -0.17
C ARG A 180 17.28 -2.47 -1.12
N LEU A 181 17.12 -3.20 -2.22
CA LEU A 181 18.13 -3.13 -3.26
C LEU A 181 18.15 -1.70 -3.82
N PRO A 182 19.32 -1.17 -4.21
CA PRO A 182 19.39 0.15 -4.83
C PRO A 182 18.35 0.23 -5.95
N ALA A 183 17.48 1.25 -5.90
CA ALA A 183 16.62 1.56 -7.02
C ALA A 183 17.52 1.71 -8.26
N GLN A 184 17.19 1.01 -9.35
CA GLN A 184 17.91 1.14 -10.61
C GLN A 184 17.60 2.49 -11.25
#